data_AF-A0A0N0DBR0-F1
#
_entry.id   AF-A0A0N0DBR0-F1
#
_cell.length_a   1.000
_cell.length_b   1.000
_cell.length_c   1.000
_cell.angle_alpha   90.00
_cell.angle_beta   90.00
_cell.angle_gamma   90.00
#
_symmetry.space_group_name_H-M   'P 1'
#
loop_
_entity.id
_entity.type
_entity.pdbx_description
1 polymer ?
#
loop_
_entity_poly.entity_id
_entity_poly.type
_entity_poly.pdbx_seq_one_letter_code
_entity_poly.pdbx_strand_id
1 'polypeptide(L)'
;MTKPSGFPSEHIYDVSEQYFDKIGKLPMGSEDYKVELCILRKPNGERVGDDARFLVNIGENGTSLSVRERTLSQDPVEAEVSLPSSHHNEYSVHTQTSTASVHTSGHLVFPLPEKYTKRQRIRYPYLAINGTIFGHKDISNSQYEWQVHPNEKGPLRYELVNLGEKHSSDGDSSILAIYHHHGFENELPASYSHGVLLLPSTLTSQSEIGVVSSLLALLSAVRQQPTLKKTSRIRSLMACL
;
A
#
# COMPACT_ATOMS: atom_id res chain seq x y z
N MET A 1 -26.30 -24.02 -13.95
CA MET A 1 -25.09 -23.87 -13.10
C MET A 1 -24.59 -22.44 -13.27
N THR A 2 -25.01 -21.56 -12.38
CA THR A 2 -24.53 -20.19 -12.28
C THR A 2 -23.11 -20.21 -11.70
N LYS A 3 -22.16 -19.61 -12.42
CA LYS A 3 -20.82 -19.30 -11.88
C LYS A 3 -21.02 -18.52 -10.58
N PRO A 4 -20.39 -18.87 -9.45
CA PRO A 4 -20.34 -17.95 -8.33
C PRO A 4 -19.61 -16.71 -8.84
N SER A 5 -20.23 -15.54 -8.70
CA SER A 5 -19.59 -14.25 -8.92
C SER A 5 -18.49 -14.12 -7.88
N GLY A 6 -17.29 -14.60 -8.21
CA GLY A 6 -16.11 -14.36 -7.41
C GLY A 6 -15.89 -12.86 -7.35
N PHE A 7 -15.98 -12.30 -6.15
CA PHE A 7 -15.45 -10.98 -5.87
C PHE A 7 -13.98 -10.92 -6.33
N PRO A 8 -13.46 -9.75 -6.76
CA PRO A 8 -12.06 -9.65 -7.14
C PRO A 8 -11.21 -9.96 -5.91
N SER A 9 -10.68 -11.18 -5.84
CA SER A 9 -9.62 -11.54 -4.90
C SER A 9 -8.34 -10.98 -5.47
N GLU A 10 -7.76 -10.01 -4.80
CA GLU A 10 -6.44 -9.46 -5.15
C GLU A 10 -5.37 -10.35 -4.52
N HIS A 11 -4.31 -10.66 -5.26
CA HIS A 11 -3.22 -11.53 -4.79
C HIS A 11 -1.94 -10.73 -4.66
N ILE A 12 -1.24 -10.90 -3.55
CA ILE A 12 0.10 -10.35 -3.34
C ILE A 12 1.08 -11.48 -3.55
N TYR A 13 1.98 -11.31 -4.51
CA TYR A 13 2.92 -12.33 -4.94
C TYR A 13 4.30 -12.09 -4.35
N ASP A 14 5.01 -13.17 -4.05
CA ASP A 14 6.43 -13.08 -3.77
C ASP A 14 7.21 -12.93 -5.09
N VAL A 15 7.97 -11.85 -5.20
CA VAL A 15 8.82 -11.53 -6.36
C VAL A 15 10.28 -11.33 -5.95
N SER A 16 10.64 -11.75 -4.74
CA SER A 16 11.96 -11.54 -4.13
C SER A 16 13.10 -11.98 -5.04
N GLU A 17 13.07 -13.21 -5.57
CA GLU A 17 14.11 -13.74 -6.46
C GLU A 17 14.30 -12.84 -7.70
N GLN A 18 13.20 -12.56 -8.41
CA GLN A 18 13.24 -11.71 -9.60
C GLN A 18 13.72 -10.28 -9.29
N TYR A 19 13.34 -9.74 -8.13
CA TYR A 19 13.74 -8.42 -7.69
C TYR A 19 15.24 -8.37 -7.37
N PHE A 20 15.76 -9.30 -6.56
CA PHE A 20 17.18 -9.32 -6.19
C PHE A 20 18.09 -9.53 -7.41
N ASP A 21 17.66 -10.35 -8.37
CA ASP A 21 18.47 -10.63 -9.55
C ASP A 21 18.64 -9.44 -10.48
N LYS A 22 17.59 -8.64 -10.66
CA LYS A 22 17.52 -7.56 -11.67
C LYS A 22 17.62 -6.16 -11.09
N ILE A 23 16.96 -5.90 -9.97
CA ILE A 23 16.77 -4.55 -9.42
C ILE A 23 17.64 -4.34 -8.18
N GLY A 24 17.73 -5.32 -7.28
CA GLY A 24 18.40 -5.19 -5.99
C GLY A 24 19.90 -4.86 -6.06
N LYS A 25 20.51 -5.00 -7.24
CA LYS A 25 21.92 -4.65 -7.52
C LYS A 25 22.10 -3.19 -7.93
N LEU A 26 21.01 -2.48 -8.25
CA LEU A 26 21.03 -1.10 -8.73
C LEU A 26 20.87 -0.14 -7.55
N PRO A 27 21.56 1.02 -7.55
CA PRO A 27 21.36 2.03 -6.52
C PRO A 27 19.90 2.50 -6.49
N MET A 28 19.27 2.41 -5.31
CA MET A 28 17.88 2.83 -5.12
C MET A 28 17.69 4.28 -5.58
N GLY A 29 16.67 4.54 -6.41
CA GLY A 29 16.37 5.88 -6.92
C GLY A 29 17.24 6.35 -8.10
N SER A 30 18.19 5.52 -8.56
CA SER A 30 18.84 5.74 -9.86
C SER A 30 17.87 5.60 -11.04
N GLU A 31 18.23 6.14 -12.20
CA GLU A 31 17.39 5.99 -13.40
C GLU A 31 17.27 4.53 -13.82
N ASP A 32 18.37 3.77 -13.80
CA ASP A 32 18.37 2.33 -14.11
C ASP A 32 17.46 1.55 -13.15
N TYR A 33 17.51 1.86 -11.84
CA TYR A 33 16.62 1.25 -10.85
C TYR A 33 15.14 1.47 -11.22
N LYS A 34 14.78 2.70 -11.61
CA LYS A 34 13.39 3.04 -11.98
C LYS A 34 12.96 2.34 -13.27
N VAL A 35 13.85 2.26 -14.24
CA VAL A 35 13.58 1.59 -15.51
C VAL A 35 13.36 0.09 -15.27
N GLU A 36 14.29 -0.58 -14.58
CA GLU A 36 14.19 -2.02 -14.28
C GLU A 36 12.97 -2.35 -13.43
N LEU A 37 12.62 -1.49 -12.46
CA LEU A 37 11.39 -1.64 -11.68
C LEU A 37 10.13 -1.58 -12.56
N CYS A 38 10.05 -0.60 -13.46
CA CYS A 38 8.90 -0.44 -14.35
C CYS A 38 8.71 -1.60 -15.34
N ILE A 39 9.82 -2.21 -15.79
CA ILE A 39 9.80 -3.36 -16.72
C ILE A 39 9.81 -4.71 -16.01
N LEU A 40 9.85 -4.73 -14.67
CA LEU A 40 9.74 -5.94 -13.87
C LEU A 40 8.46 -6.67 -14.26
N ARG A 41 8.62 -7.93 -14.66
CA ARG A 41 7.49 -8.79 -15.04
C ARG A 41 6.52 -8.87 -13.87
N LYS A 42 5.26 -8.50 -14.13
CA LYS A 42 4.18 -8.57 -13.15
C LYS A 42 3.67 -10.01 -13.07
N PRO A 43 3.61 -10.61 -11.87
CA PRO A 43 2.97 -11.90 -11.69
C PRO A 43 1.47 -11.79 -11.95
N ASN A 44 0.88 -12.86 -12.48
CA ASN A 44 -0.54 -12.92 -12.79
C ASN A 44 -1.20 -14.25 -12.37
N GLY A 45 -0.43 -15.17 -11.76
CA GLY A 45 -0.91 -16.45 -11.26
C GLY A 45 -1.12 -17.51 -12.34
N GLU A 46 -0.83 -17.19 -13.61
CA GLU A 46 -0.98 -18.15 -14.72
C GLU A 46 0.28 -18.99 -14.94
N ARG A 47 1.41 -18.59 -14.34
CA ARG A 47 2.72 -19.20 -14.60
C ARG A 47 3.21 -20.03 -13.43
N VAL A 48 3.99 -21.05 -13.76
CA VAL A 48 4.78 -21.80 -12.78
C VAL A 48 5.76 -20.83 -12.12
N GLY A 49 5.69 -20.72 -10.80
CA GLY A 49 6.50 -19.80 -9.99
C GLY A 49 5.81 -18.50 -9.58
N ASP A 50 4.59 -18.21 -10.07
CA ASP A 50 3.80 -17.10 -9.54
C ASP A 50 3.15 -17.53 -8.21
N ASP A 51 3.92 -17.44 -7.13
CA ASP A 51 3.46 -17.84 -5.79
C ASP A 51 2.84 -16.66 -5.05
N ALA A 52 1.52 -16.74 -4.81
CA ALA A 52 0.80 -15.72 -4.06
C ALA A 52 1.12 -15.88 -2.57
N ARG A 53 1.83 -14.93 -1.98
CA ARG A 53 2.13 -14.90 -0.53
C ARG A 53 0.90 -14.57 0.32
N PHE A 54 0.10 -13.59 -0.11
CA PHE A 54 -1.13 -13.21 0.58
C PHE A 54 -2.32 -13.16 -0.38
N LEU A 55 -3.48 -13.55 0.14
CA LEU A 55 -4.79 -13.42 -0.49
C LEU A 55 -5.49 -12.22 0.13
N VAL A 56 -6.01 -11.32 -0.70
CA VAL A 56 -6.75 -10.12 -0.26
C VAL A 56 -8.17 -10.21 -0.78
N ASN A 57 -9.13 -10.08 0.12
CA ASN A 57 -10.54 -10.02 -0.22
C ASN A 57 -11.11 -8.65 0.17
N ILE A 58 -11.71 -7.94 -0.77
CA ILE A 58 -12.29 -6.61 -0.53
C ILE A 58 -13.76 -6.78 -0.18
N GLY A 59 -14.21 -6.18 0.92
CA GLY A 59 -15.61 -6.21 1.33
C GLY A 59 -16.53 -5.53 0.31
N GLU A 60 -17.80 -5.92 0.30
CA GLU A 60 -18.79 -5.50 -0.72
C GLU A 60 -18.95 -3.98 -0.84
N ASN A 61 -18.79 -3.27 0.27
CA ASN A 61 -18.92 -1.81 0.35
C ASN A 61 -17.59 -1.07 0.14
N GLY A 62 -16.48 -1.78 -0.05
CA GLY A 62 -15.14 -1.21 -0.19
C GLY A 62 -14.62 -0.48 1.05
N THR A 63 -15.27 -0.64 2.22
CA THR A 63 -14.84 -0.02 3.49
C THR A 63 -14.06 -0.96 4.38
N SER A 64 -13.96 -2.23 4.00
CA SER A 64 -13.15 -3.23 4.68
C SER A 64 -12.46 -4.16 3.68
N LEU A 65 -11.42 -4.84 4.14
CA LEU A 65 -10.81 -5.95 3.45
C LEU A 65 -10.29 -6.96 4.45
N SER A 66 -10.10 -8.20 4.01
CA SER A 66 -9.35 -9.20 4.73
C SER A 66 -8.08 -9.58 3.98
N VAL A 67 -7.01 -9.84 4.73
CA VAL A 67 -5.73 -10.34 4.21
C VAL A 67 -5.49 -11.68 4.88
N ARG A 68 -5.07 -12.67 4.11
CA ARG A 68 -4.76 -14.01 4.61
C ARG A 68 -3.47 -14.52 4.00
N GLU A 69 -2.57 -15.02 4.83
CA GLU A 69 -1.37 -15.72 4.37
C GLU A 69 -1.77 -17.00 3.62
N ARG A 70 -1.18 -17.20 2.43
CA ARG A 70 -1.33 -18.45 1.70
C ARG A 70 -0.25 -19.42 2.17
N THR A 71 -0.62 -20.36 3.02
CA THR A 71 0.26 -21.43 3.48
C THR A 71 -0.47 -22.77 3.45
N LEU A 72 0.26 -23.86 3.17
CA LEU A 72 -0.27 -25.23 3.13
C LEU A 72 0.04 -26.02 4.41
N SER A 73 0.96 -25.52 5.24
CA SER A 73 1.64 -26.30 6.28
C SER A 73 1.47 -25.77 7.70
N GLN A 74 0.89 -24.58 7.87
CA GLN A 74 0.71 -23.91 9.17
C GLN A 74 -0.66 -23.24 9.23
N ASP A 75 -1.12 -22.92 10.45
CA ASP A 75 -2.27 -22.04 10.62
C ASP A 75 -1.95 -20.67 10.02
N PRO A 76 -2.72 -20.19 9.04
CA PRO A 76 -2.41 -18.95 8.36
C PRO A 76 -2.63 -17.77 9.30
N VAL A 77 -1.79 -16.73 9.15
CA VAL A 77 -2.09 -15.44 9.75
C VAL A 77 -3.18 -14.76 8.92
N GLU A 78 -4.19 -14.22 9.62
CA GLU A 78 -5.31 -13.51 9.02
C GLU A 78 -5.40 -12.10 9.61
N ALA A 79 -5.81 -11.13 8.80
CA ALA A 79 -6.04 -9.76 9.23
C ALA A 79 -7.36 -9.25 8.65
N GLU A 80 -8.20 -8.72 9.53
CA GLU A 80 -9.40 -7.98 9.15
C GLU A 80 -9.10 -6.48 9.25
N VAL A 81 -9.38 -5.75 8.18
CA VAL A 81 -9.00 -4.34 8.02
C VAL A 81 -10.24 -3.51 7.76
N SER A 82 -10.43 -2.48 8.57
CA SER A 82 -11.34 -1.37 8.28
C SER A 82 -10.56 -0.25 7.60
N LEU A 83 -11.03 0.16 6.43
CA LEU A 83 -10.36 1.12 5.57
C LEU A 83 -10.83 2.54 5.88
N PRO A 84 -9.93 3.54 5.76
CA PRO A 84 -10.34 4.94 5.76
C PRO A 84 -11.34 5.22 4.64
N SER A 85 -12.22 6.18 4.89
CA SER A 85 -13.22 6.67 3.94
C SER A 85 -13.10 8.19 3.74
N SER A 86 -13.85 8.74 2.79
CA SER A 86 -13.94 10.20 2.58
C SER A 86 -14.42 10.97 3.81
N HIS A 87 -15.12 10.31 4.74
CA HIS A 87 -15.69 10.92 5.94
C HIS A 87 -14.94 10.53 7.22
N HIS A 88 -14.15 9.46 7.18
CA HIS A 88 -13.51 8.87 8.35
C HIS A 88 -12.06 8.55 8.04
N ASN A 89 -11.12 9.26 8.66
CA ASN A 89 -9.70 9.14 8.36
C ASN A 89 -9.02 7.98 9.11
N GLU A 90 -9.76 7.28 9.96
CA GLU A 90 -9.22 6.21 10.79
C GLU A 90 -9.17 4.89 10.03
N TYR A 91 -8.19 4.07 10.37
CA TYR A 91 -8.12 2.68 9.97
C TYR A 91 -7.92 1.83 11.23
N SER A 92 -8.36 0.58 11.17
CA SER A 92 -8.00 -0.40 12.18
C SER A 92 -7.82 -1.77 11.57
N VAL A 93 -6.89 -2.53 12.15
CA VAL A 93 -6.49 -3.86 11.74
C VAL A 93 -6.57 -4.76 12.95
N HIS A 94 -7.27 -5.88 12.80
CA HIS A 94 -7.29 -6.96 13.76
C HIS A 94 -6.58 -8.16 13.14
N THR A 95 -5.36 -8.44 13.62
CA THR A 95 -4.55 -9.57 13.16
C THR A 95 -4.77 -10.75 14.09
N GLN A 96 -5.06 -11.92 13.54
CA GLN A 96 -5.32 -13.15 14.26
C GLN A 96 -4.37 -14.26 13.79
N THR A 97 -3.83 -14.96 14.78
CA THR A 97 -3.09 -16.22 14.64
C THR A 97 -3.76 -17.27 15.53
N SER A 98 -3.29 -18.52 15.50
CA SER A 98 -3.80 -19.55 16.40
C SER A 98 -3.52 -19.26 17.89
N THR A 99 -2.49 -18.47 18.20
CA THR A 99 -2.04 -18.23 19.58
C THR A 99 -2.19 -16.79 20.07
N ALA A 100 -2.39 -15.82 19.16
CA ALA A 100 -2.41 -14.40 19.48
C ALA A 100 -3.41 -13.63 18.61
N SER A 101 -3.99 -12.59 19.22
CA SER A 101 -4.71 -11.53 18.52
C SER A 101 -4.04 -10.20 18.83
N VAL A 102 -3.82 -9.39 17.79
CA VAL A 102 -3.22 -8.05 17.90
C VAL A 102 -4.11 -7.06 17.20
N HIS A 103 -4.45 -5.98 17.90
CA HIS A 103 -5.16 -4.85 17.35
C HIS A 103 -4.20 -3.69 17.08
N THR A 104 -4.25 -3.16 15.87
CA THR A 104 -3.52 -1.96 15.45
C THR A 104 -4.52 -0.97 14.90
N SER A 105 -4.33 0.32 15.19
CA SER A 105 -5.18 1.37 14.65
C SER A 105 -4.34 2.53 14.18
N GLY A 106 -4.97 3.50 13.53
CA GLY A 106 -4.28 4.73 13.19
C GLY A 106 -5.15 5.61 12.32
N HIS A 107 -4.54 6.63 11.74
CA HIS A 107 -5.28 7.67 11.03
C HIS A 107 -4.44 8.32 9.93
N LEU A 108 -5.16 8.84 8.93
CA LEU A 108 -4.55 9.60 7.85
C LEU A 108 -4.19 11.01 8.31
N VAL A 109 -3.00 11.44 7.89
CA VAL A 109 -2.50 12.81 8.06
C VAL A 109 -2.11 13.35 6.68
N PHE A 110 -2.18 14.67 6.48
CA PHE A 110 -1.85 15.31 5.20
C PHE A 110 -0.85 16.45 5.43
N PRO A 111 0.41 16.13 5.77
CA PRO A 111 1.39 17.15 6.14
C PRO A 111 1.94 17.93 4.94
N LEU A 112 1.88 17.33 3.74
CA LEU A 112 2.37 17.96 2.51
C LEU A 112 1.29 18.81 1.83
N PRO A 113 1.67 19.90 1.13
CA PRO A 113 0.73 20.74 0.42
C PRO A 113 0.01 19.98 -0.69
N GLU A 114 -1.27 20.28 -0.89
CA GLU A 114 -2.07 19.71 -1.96
C GLU A 114 -1.58 20.19 -3.34
N LYS A 115 -1.59 19.29 -4.33
CA LYS A 115 -1.24 19.61 -5.72
C LYS A 115 -2.48 19.65 -6.59
N TYR A 116 -2.70 20.78 -7.24
CA TYR A 116 -3.82 21.00 -8.14
C TYR A 116 -3.40 20.77 -9.57
N THR A 117 -4.07 19.84 -10.25
CA THR A 117 -3.92 19.62 -11.68
C THR A 117 -5.22 19.97 -12.40
N LYS A 118 -5.20 20.04 -13.73
CA LYS A 118 -6.41 20.31 -14.54
C LYS A 118 -7.52 19.25 -14.35
N ARG A 119 -7.20 18.06 -13.83
CA ARG A 119 -8.12 16.90 -13.74
C ARG A 119 -8.41 16.47 -12.31
N GLN A 120 -7.51 16.77 -11.37
CA GLN A 120 -7.58 16.22 -10.02
C GLN A 120 -6.90 17.12 -9.00
N ARG A 121 -7.43 17.05 -7.78
CA ARG A 121 -6.77 17.54 -6.58
C ARG A 121 -6.04 16.36 -5.95
N ILE A 122 -4.71 16.39 -5.99
CA ILE A 122 -3.86 15.36 -5.43
C ILE A 122 -3.55 15.73 -3.98
N ARG A 123 -3.85 14.82 -3.07
CA ARG A 123 -3.44 14.88 -1.67
C ARG A 123 -2.36 13.82 -1.43
N TYR A 124 -1.54 14.04 -0.42
CA TYR A 124 -0.42 13.16 -0.12
C TYR A 124 -0.65 12.58 1.29
N PRO A 125 -1.47 11.52 1.41
CA PRO A 125 -1.78 10.94 2.71
C PRO A 125 -0.52 10.31 3.29
N TYR A 126 -0.27 10.59 4.57
CA TYR A 126 0.57 9.81 5.46
C TYR A 126 -0.37 8.95 6.32
N LEU A 127 0.09 7.79 6.78
CA LEU A 127 -0.69 6.95 7.69
C LEU A 127 0.06 6.81 9.01
N ALA A 128 -0.40 7.52 10.03
CA ALA A 128 0.11 7.39 11.39
C ALA A 128 -0.50 6.15 12.05
N ILE A 129 0.33 5.35 12.71
CA ILE A 129 -0.05 4.05 13.25
C ILE A 129 0.20 4.02 14.76
N ASN A 130 -0.86 3.66 15.49
CA ASN A 130 -0.87 3.46 16.92
C ASN A 130 -0.93 1.95 17.21
N GLY A 131 0.03 1.46 17.99
CA GLY A 131 0.13 0.06 18.37
C GLY A 131 1.34 -0.65 17.77
N THR A 132 1.42 -1.96 17.95
CA THR A 132 2.60 -2.76 17.59
C THR A 132 2.36 -3.54 16.29
N ILE A 133 3.02 -3.12 15.20
CA ILE A 133 3.10 -3.91 13.95
C ILE A 133 4.21 -4.98 14.07
N PHE A 134 5.30 -4.61 14.74
CA PHE A 134 6.48 -5.46 14.94
C PHE A 134 6.47 -5.94 16.39
N GLY A 135 6.34 -7.26 16.59
CA GLY A 135 6.06 -7.90 17.88
C GLY A 135 7.16 -7.82 18.96
N HIS A 136 8.06 -6.83 18.92
CA HIS A 136 9.14 -6.71 19.91
C HIS A 136 9.36 -5.31 20.49
N LYS A 137 9.27 -5.27 21.84
CA LYS A 137 9.92 -4.39 22.83
C LYS A 137 10.05 -2.89 22.51
N ASP A 138 8.94 -2.16 22.59
CA ASP A 138 8.69 -1.19 23.67
C ASP A 138 7.31 -0.57 23.43
N ILE A 139 6.35 -1.02 24.24
CA ILE A 139 4.90 -0.84 24.06
C ILE A 139 4.48 0.61 24.30
N SER A 140 5.33 1.47 24.88
CA SER A 140 4.92 2.81 25.29
C SER A 140 5.15 3.91 24.25
N ASN A 141 6.10 3.77 23.31
CA ASN A 141 6.50 4.89 22.43
C ASN A 141 6.69 4.53 20.94
N SER A 142 6.37 3.31 20.53
CA SER A 142 6.47 2.92 19.11
C SER A 142 5.43 3.68 18.28
N GLN A 143 5.88 4.70 17.55
CA GLN A 143 5.07 5.46 16.61
C GLN A 143 5.56 5.16 15.20
N TYR A 144 4.74 4.46 14.42
CA TYR A 144 5.06 4.16 13.03
C TYR A 144 4.27 5.07 12.10
N GLU A 145 4.87 5.44 10.97
CA GLU A 145 4.19 6.26 9.98
C GLU A 145 4.58 5.85 8.57
N TRP A 146 3.59 5.70 7.69
CA TRP A 146 3.84 5.70 6.25
C TRP A 146 3.97 7.13 5.75
N GLN A 147 5.11 7.46 5.16
CA GLN A 147 5.44 8.78 4.61
C GLN A 147 5.59 8.71 3.09
N VAL A 148 5.15 9.74 2.37
CA VAL A 148 5.28 9.81 0.90
C VAL A 148 6.32 10.81 0.46
N HIS A 149 7.06 10.47 -0.60
CA HIS A 149 8.16 11.28 -1.11
C HIS A 149 7.89 11.74 -2.56
N PRO A 150 6.93 12.66 -2.79
CA PRO A 150 6.49 13.04 -4.14
C PRO A 150 7.50 13.88 -4.94
N ASN A 151 8.44 14.54 -4.25
CA ASN A 151 9.43 15.40 -4.91
C ASN A 151 10.64 14.64 -5.46
N GLU A 152 10.73 13.34 -5.19
CA GLU A 152 11.79 12.52 -5.74
C GLU A 152 11.49 12.20 -7.20
N LYS A 153 12.53 12.23 -8.05
CA LYS A 153 12.38 11.86 -9.45
C LYS A 153 11.97 10.40 -9.53
N GLY A 154 10.84 10.06 -10.13
CA GLY A 154 10.47 8.67 -10.42
C GLY A 154 9.05 8.28 -9.99
N PRO A 155 8.78 6.97 -9.80
CA PRO A 155 7.50 6.48 -9.31
C PRO A 155 7.22 6.94 -7.87
N LEU A 156 5.94 7.02 -7.50
CA LEU A 156 5.56 7.37 -6.13
C LEU A 156 6.14 6.36 -5.13
N ARG A 157 6.88 6.87 -4.13
CA ARG A 157 7.49 6.08 -3.06
C ARG A 157 6.84 6.40 -1.72
N TYR A 158 6.53 5.34 -0.99
CA TYR A 158 6.12 5.37 0.40
C TYR A 158 7.14 4.64 1.27
N GLU A 159 7.46 5.19 2.43
CA GLU A 159 8.35 4.59 3.42
C GLU A 159 7.61 4.43 4.75
N LEU A 160 7.67 3.23 5.33
CA LEU A 160 7.22 3.00 6.69
C LEU A 160 8.39 3.28 7.61
N VAL A 161 8.26 4.28 8.48
CA VAL A 161 9.34 4.70 9.39
C VAL A 161 8.97 4.48 10.85
N ASN A 162 9.96 4.14 11.68
CA ASN A 162 9.86 4.18 13.13
C ASN A 162 10.25 5.58 13.64
N LEU A 163 9.28 6.34 14.12
CA LEU A 163 9.53 7.68 14.66
C LEU A 163 10.18 7.66 16.05
N GLY A 164 10.13 6.53 16.76
CA GLY A 164 10.76 6.35 18.07
C GLY A 164 12.28 6.16 18.01
N GLU A 165 12.83 5.75 16.85
CA GLU A 165 14.25 5.46 16.66
C GLU A 165 15.07 6.65 16.13
N LYS A 166 14.47 7.84 15.99
CA LYS A 166 15.12 9.08 15.49
C LYS A 166 16.33 9.60 16.30
N HIS A 167 16.83 8.85 17.28
CA HIS A 167 17.97 9.22 18.11
C HIS A 167 19.28 8.44 17.82
N SER A 168 19.29 7.47 16.91
CA SER A 168 20.54 6.90 16.38
C SER A 168 21.03 7.69 15.16
N SER A 169 22.31 8.06 15.15
CA SER A 169 22.94 8.97 14.19
C SER A 169 23.11 8.45 12.75
N ASP A 170 22.34 7.43 12.36
CA ASP A 170 22.43 6.80 11.04
C ASP A 170 21.05 6.87 10.37
N GLY A 171 20.95 7.67 9.30
CA GLY A 171 19.68 8.17 8.75
C GLY A 171 18.71 7.09 8.22
N ASP A 172 19.21 5.88 7.98
CA ASP A 172 18.46 4.81 7.32
C ASP A 172 17.92 3.75 8.29
N SER A 173 18.35 3.75 9.56
CA SER A 173 17.96 2.68 10.52
C SER A 173 16.48 2.73 10.91
N SER A 174 15.80 3.84 10.61
CA SER A 174 14.38 4.02 10.95
C SER A 174 13.41 3.50 9.88
N ILE A 175 13.89 3.12 8.69
CA ILE A 175 13.02 2.65 7.59
C ILE A 175 12.77 1.14 7.75
N LEU A 176 11.49 0.78 7.88
CA LEU A 176 11.05 -0.59 8.14
C LEU A 176 10.43 -1.27 6.91
N ALA A 177 9.93 -0.49 5.96
CA ALA A 177 9.41 -1.00 4.69
C ALA A 177 9.40 0.12 3.64
N ILE A 178 9.50 -0.26 2.37
CA ILE A 178 9.46 0.70 1.25
C ILE A 178 8.48 0.17 0.21
N TYR A 179 7.48 0.97 -0.13
CA TYR A 179 6.59 0.67 -1.24
C TYR A 179 6.91 1.59 -2.42
N HIS A 180 7.18 0.98 -3.58
CA HIS A 180 7.27 1.68 -4.84
C HIS A 180 6.07 1.37 -5.71
N HIS A 181 5.37 2.41 -6.13
CA HIS A 181 4.26 2.27 -7.07
C HIS A 181 4.78 2.03 -8.50
N HIS A 182 4.18 1.10 -9.25
CA HIS A 182 4.38 0.99 -10.69
C HIS A 182 3.45 1.98 -11.41
N GLY A 183 3.99 3.12 -11.79
CA GLY A 183 3.27 4.18 -12.50
C GLY A 183 3.79 5.56 -12.13
N PHE A 184 3.39 6.57 -12.89
CA PHE A 184 3.69 7.98 -12.57
C PHE A 184 2.61 8.56 -11.65
N GLU A 185 2.94 9.59 -10.86
CA GLU A 185 2.03 10.22 -9.87
C GLU A 185 0.62 10.56 -10.39
N ASN A 186 0.47 10.77 -11.71
CA ASN A 186 -0.78 11.15 -12.34
C ASN A 186 -1.73 9.96 -12.63
N GLU A 187 -1.30 8.72 -12.40
CA GLU A 187 -2.05 7.48 -12.67
C GLU A 187 -2.77 6.91 -11.43
N LEU A 188 -2.65 7.60 -10.30
CA LEU A 188 -3.34 7.31 -9.04
C LEU A 188 -4.74 7.94 -9.09
N PRO A 189 -5.72 7.27 -9.72
CA PRO A 189 -6.43 6.18 -9.03
C PRO A 189 -6.82 5.05 -10.01
N ALA A 190 -5.88 4.16 -10.32
CA ALA A 190 -6.24 2.91 -10.98
C ALA A 190 -7.01 1.98 -10.02
N SER A 191 -7.89 1.13 -10.57
CA SER A 191 -8.70 0.15 -9.83
C SER A 191 -7.87 -0.91 -9.10
N TYR A 192 -6.59 -1.04 -9.47
CA TYR A 192 -5.61 -1.94 -8.87
C TYR A 192 -4.30 -1.17 -8.67
N SER A 193 -3.57 -1.46 -7.58
CA SER A 193 -2.22 -0.94 -7.41
C SER A 193 -1.24 -1.96 -7.93
N HIS A 194 -0.48 -1.59 -8.96
CA HIS A 194 0.76 -2.29 -9.26
C HIS A 194 1.88 -1.60 -8.49
N GLY A 195 2.73 -2.37 -7.82
CA GLY A 195 3.87 -1.85 -7.09
C GLY A 195 4.66 -2.98 -6.46
N VAL A 196 5.79 -2.64 -5.87
CA VAL A 196 6.65 -3.56 -5.13
C VAL A 196 6.78 -3.05 -3.71
N LEU A 197 6.52 -3.93 -2.74
CA LEU A 197 6.74 -3.70 -1.32
C LEU A 197 8.02 -4.43 -0.91
N LEU A 198 9.00 -3.67 -0.45
CA LEU A 198 10.27 -4.15 0.09
C LEU A 198 10.13 -4.29 1.60
N LEU A 199 10.39 -5.50 2.09
CA LEU A 199 10.33 -5.87 3.50
C LEU A 199 11.69 -6.43 3.95
N PRO A 200 12.11 -6.19 5.20
CA PRO A 200 13.24 -6.89 5.79
C PRO A 200 13.00 -8.41 5.80
N SER A 201 14.02 -9.18 5.42
CA SER A 201 13.97 -10.66 5.41
C SER A 201 13.80 -11.28 6.80
N THR A 202 13.96 -10.48 7.87
CA THR A 202 13.83 -10.89 9.26
C THR A 202 12.41 -10.75 9.82
N LEU A 203 11.45 -10.27 9.01
CA LEU A 203 10.08 -10.12 9.47
C LEU A 203 9.38 -11.47 9.64
N THR A 204 8.53 -11.56 10.66
CA THR A 204 7.62 -12.70 10.84
C THR A 204 6.37 -12.50 9.99
N SER A 205 5.67 -13.59 9.61
CA SER A 205 4.40 -13.50 8.86
C SER A 205 3.38 -12.55 9.53
N GLN A 206 3.37 -12.50 10.87
CA GLN A 206 2.50 -11.59 11.63
C GLN A 206 2.87 -10.11 11.45
N SER A 207 4.16 -9.79 11.37
CA SER A 207 4.59 -8.42 11.10
C SER A 207 4.42 -8.06 9.62
N GLU A 208 4.72 -8.99 8.71
CA GLU A 208 4.49 -8.81 7.28
C GLU A 208 3.03 -8.46 6.97
N ILE A 209 2.07 -9.24 7.51
CA ILE A 209 0.65 -8.98 7.28
C ILE A 209 0.20 -7.65 7.87
N GLY A 210 0.78 -7.21 8.99
CA GLY A 210 0.51 -5.90 9.59
C GLY A 210 0.99 -4.76 8.67
N VAL A 211 2.20 -4.87 8.12
CA VAL A 211 2.74 -3.92 7.15
C VAL A 211 1.87 -3.88 5.90
N VAL A 212 1.55 -5.05 5.32
CA VAL A 212 0.68 -5.17 4.15
C VAL A 212 -0.68 -4.54 4.39
N SER A 213 -1.32 -4.85 5.53
CA SER A 213 -2.65 -4.33 5.88
C SER A 213 -2.65 -2.80 5.99
N SER A 214 -1.65 -2.23 6.66
CA SER A 214 -1.50 -0.78 6.79
C SER A 214 -1.25 -0.10 5.44
N LEU A 215 -0.43 -0.70 4.57
CA LEU A 215 -0.20 -0.19 3.22
C LEU A 215 -1.48 -0.23 2.39
N LEU A 216 -2.26 -1.30 2.45
CA LEU A 216 -3.53 -1.40 1.71
C LEU A 216 -4.54 -0.34 2.20
N ALA A 217 -4.58 -0.05 3.50
CA ALA A 217 -5.38 1.05 4.05
C ALA A 217 -4.93 2.42 3.52
N LEU A 218 -3.63 2.65 3.43
CA LEU A 218 -3.08 3.87 2.84
C LEU A 218 -3.41 3.99 1.34
N LEU A 219 -3.22 2.92 0.58
CA LEU A 219 -3.50 2.90 -0.86
C LEU A 219 -4.99 3.07 -1.17
N SER A 220 -5.89 2.57 -0.31
CA SER A 220 -7.33 2.83 -0.46
C SER A 220 -7.63 4.32 -0.33
N ALA A 221 -6.98 5.04 0.59
CA ALA A 221 -7.12 6.48 0.76
C ALA A 221 -6.57 7.27 -0.45
N VAL A 222 -5.46 6.81 -1.04
CA VAL A 222 -4.91 7.38 -2.28
C VAL A 222 -5.91 7.23 -3.44
N ARG A 223 -6.60 6.10 -3.55
CA ARG A 223 -7.60 5.86 -4.62
C ARG A 223 -8.88 6.68 -4.44
N GLN A 224 -9.25 7.04 -3.21
CA GLN A 224 -10.46 7.82 -2.91
C GLN A 224 -10.31 9.33 -3.17
N GLN A 225 -9.22 9.76 -3.81
CA GLN A 225 -8.98 11.19 -4.02
C GLN A 225 -9.98 11.80 -5.01
N PRO A 226 -10.45 13.04 -4.74
CA PRO A 226 -11.50 13.66 -5.52
C PRO A 226 -11.02 14.02 -6.93
N THR A 227 -11.66 13.42 -7.92
CA THR A 227 -11.53 13.85 -9.33
C THR A 227 -12.29 15.16 -9.55
N LEU A 228 -11.65 16.15 -10.16
CA LEU A 228 -12.32 17.39 -10.55
C LEU A 228 -13.18 17.09 -11.79
N LYS A 229 -14.48 16.86 -11.61
CA LYS A 229 -15.41 16.69 -12.72
C LYS A 229 -15.35 17.93 -13.63
N LYS A 230 -15.07 17.74 -14.93
CA LYS A 230 -15.29 18.81 -15.91
C LYS A 230 -16.78 19.13 -15.91
N THR A 231 -17.15 20.34 -15.52
CA THR A 231 -18.45 20.89 -15.91
C THR A 231 -18.44 21.02 -17.42
N SER A 232 -19.12 20.09 -18.11
CA SER A 232 -19.44 20.26 -19.52
C SER A 232 -20.33 21.49 -19.63
N ARG A 233 -19.74 22.62 -20.05
CA ARG A 233 -20.54 23.74 -20.57
C ARG A 233 -21.06 23.28 -21.92
N ILE A 234 -22.22 22.61 -21.93
CA ILE A 234 -23.07 22.61 -23.12
C ILE A 234 -23.49 24.07 -23.31
N ARG A 235 -22.70 24.82 -24.09
CA ARG A 235 -23.18 26.04 -24.71
C ARG A 235 -24.18 25.57 -25.76
N SER A 236 -25.46 25.72 -25.45
CA SER A 236 -26.51 25.77 -26.46
C SER A 236 -26.10 26.80 -27.51
N LEU A 237 -25.65 26.33 -28.67
CA LEU A 237 -25.59 27.12 -29.89
C LEU A 237 -26.96 26.94 -30.55
N MET A 238 -27.92 27.77 -30.15
CA MET A 238 -29.05 28.11 -31.01
C MET A 238 -28.47 28.94 -32.16
N ALA A 239 -28.25 28.31 -33.31
CA ALA A 239 -28.11 29.03 -34.56
C ALA A 239 -29.52 29.19 -35.15
N CYS A 240 -30.04 30.41 -35.14
CA CYS A 240 -31.04 30.82 -36.11
C CYS A 240 -30.34 31.02 -37.46
N LEU A 241 -30.78 30.29 -38.48
CA LEU A 241 -31.20 30.78 -39.79
C LEU A 241 -31.94 29.63 -40.50
#